data_AF-A0A3C0Q7V0-F1
#
_entry.id   AF-A0A3C0Q7V0-F1
#
_cell.length_a   1.000
_cell.length_b   1.000
_cell.length_c   1.000
_cell.angle_alpha   90.00
_cell.angle_beta   90.00
_cell.angle_gamma   90.00
#
_symmetry.space_group_name_H-M   'P 1'
#
loop_
_entity.id
_entity.type
_entity.pdbx_description
1 polymer ?
#
loop_
_entity_poly.entity_id
_entity_poly.type
_entity_poly.pdbx_seq_one_letter_code
_entity_poly.pdbx_strand_id
1 'polypeptide(L)'
;TLTATSVGITARVFKDLGVMQSPEARLILGAAVIDDILGLIVLATVTGIVVTGGFQWLEVLRILVLSLLFLSIVVVGGSRCMPGLAKFFDRLDHHHLSLLFPLILAFIVAWAANMMGLATIVGAFAAGLILNPEHLAAYKDSDPHSKSALGPLEDLFAPVFFLFMGMQVNLASFLNPTTLWLGLGFVIAAIIGKLVAGLAGGNTLNRMVIGIGMVPRGEVGLIFASIGKGLGVVSDTVFTAVVVMVIVTTLIAPVGLKWAFRR
;
A
#
# COMPACT_ATOMS: atom_id res chain seq x y z
N THR A 1 10.07 4.45 2.01
CA THR A 1 10.01 3.46 0.92
C THR A 1 10.34 2.06 1.42
N LEU A 2 11.37 1.89 2.25
CA LEU A 2 11.77 0.60 2.87
C LEU A 2 10.87 0.13 4.03
N THR A 3 9.82 0.88 4.39
CA THR A 3 8.92 0.54 5.51
C THR A 3 7.70 -0.23 5.04
N ALA A 4 6.99 0.27 4.02
CA ALA A 4 5.73 -0.25 3.48
C ALA A 4 5.83 -1.63 2.78
N THR A 5 4.94 -2.55 3.14
CA THR A 5 4.87 -3.94 2.64
C THR A 5 3.77 -4.05 1.59
N SER A 6 3.97 -4.80 0.49
CA SER A 6 2.88 -5.03 -0.47
C SER A 6 1.91 -6.11 0.03
N VAL A 7 0.77 -5.67 0.54
CA VAL A 7 -0.35 -6.53 0.94
C VAL A 7 -0.83 -7.37 -0.25
N GLY A 8 -0.97 -6.76 -1.43
CA GLY A 8 -1.54 -7.41 -2.61
C GLY A 8 -0.73 -8.59 -3.12
N ILE A 9 0.60 -8.43 -3.23
CA ILE A 9 1.51 -9.50 -3.66
C ILE A 9 1.49 -10.64 -2.64
N THR A 10 1.61 -10.32 -1.36
CA THR A 10 1.67 -11.31 -0.28
C THR A 10 0.35 -12.09 -0.16
N ALA A 11 -0.78 -11.40 -0.21
CA ALA A 11 -2.12 -12.01 -0.16
C ALA A 11 -2.33 -12.97 -1.33
N ARG A 12 -1.88 -12.60 -2.55
CA ARG A 12 -1.97 -13.45 -3.73
C ARG A 12 -1.12 -14.73 -3.56
N VAL A 13 0.11 -14.60 -3.07
CA VAL A 13 0.96 -15.77 -2.78
C VAL A 13 0.32 -16.69 -1.73
N PHE A 14 -0.26 -16.16 -0.66
CA PHE A 14 -0.96 -16.97 0.34
C PHE A 14 -2.21 -17.64 -0.20
N LYS A 15 -2.95 -16.97 -1.08
CA LYS A 15 -4.10 -17.55 -1.79
C LYS A 15 -3.66 -18.71 -2.69
N ASP A 16 -2.60 -18.52 -3.47
CA ASP A 16 -2.06 -19.54 -4.38
C ASP A 16 -1.50 -20.76 -3.63
N LEU A 17 -0.94 -20.54 -2.43
CA LEU A 17 -0.47 -21.59 -1.53
C LEU A 17 -1.59 -22.24 -0.70
N GLY A 18 -2.82 -21.72 -0.73
CA GLY A 18 -3.95 -22.25 0.05
C GLY A 18 -3.87 -21.98 1.56
N VAL A 19 -3.00 -21.06 2.01
CA VAL A 19 -2.70 -20.81 3.44
C VAL A 19 -3.30 -19.50 3.96
N MET A 20 -4.24 -18.90 3.22
CA MET A 20 -4.78 -17.58 3.53
C MET A 20 -5.51 -17.50 4.89
N GLN A 21 -5.97 -18.63 5.42
CA GLN A 21 -6.63 -18.68 6.72
C GLN A 21 -5.68 -18.87 7.91
N SER A 22 -4.38 -19.10 7.65
CA SER A 22 -3.37 -19.32 8.69
C SER A 22 -3.22 -18.09 9.61
N PRO A 23 -2.88 -18.30 10.90
CA PRO A 23 -2.69 -17.20 11.83
C PRO A 23 -1.52 -16.28 11.41
N GLU A 24 -0.46 -16.83 10.80
CA GLU A 24 0.63 -16.06 10.22
C GLU A 24 0.14 -15.11 9.14
N ALA A 25 -0.67 -15.61 8.20
CA ALA A 25 -1.14 -14.81 7.09
C ALA A 25 -2.06 -13.67 7.56
N ARG A 26 -2.94 -13.90 8.54
CA ARG A 26 -3.76 -12.84 9.14
C ARG A 26 -2.92 -11.78 9.84
N LEU A 27 -1.89 -12.19 10.59
CA LEU A 27 -0.98 -11.28 11.27
C LEU A 27 -0.19 -10.42 10.26
N ILE A 28 0.33 -11.04 9.19
CA ILE A 28 1.09 -10.34 8.15
C ILE A 28 0.21 -9.32 7.42
N LEU A 29 -1.01 -9.71 7.02
CA LEU A 29 -1.93 -8.78 6.34
C LEU A 29 -2.33 -7.62 7.26
N GLY A 30 -2.65 -7.91 8.54
CA GLY A 30 -3.00 -6.86 9.50
C GLY A 30 -1.82 -5.91 9.77
N ALA A 31 -0.62 -6.46 9.96
CA ALA A 31 0.59 -5.66 10.15
C ALA A 31 0.91 -4.80 8.92
N ALA A 32 0.70 -5.32 7.71
CA ALA A 32 0.94 -4.59 6.48
C ALA A 32 -0.02 -3.40 6.29
N VAL A 33 -1.28 -3.51 6.71
CA VAL A 33 -2.21 -2.34 6.74
C VAL A 33 -1.71 -1.26 7.70
N ILE A 34 -1.23 -1.64 8.90
CA ILE A 34 -0.66 -0.68 9.85
C ILE A 34 0.60 -0.03 9.27
N ASP A 35 1.45 -0.82 8.62
CA ASP A 35 2.69 -0.37 7.97
C ASP A 35 2.41 0.63 6.85
N ASP A 36 1.33 0.45 6.08
CA ASP A 36 0.87 1.41 5.07
C ASP A 36 0.38 2.71 5.71
N ILE A 37 -0.40 2.65 6.80
CA ILE A 37 -0.83 3.84 7.55
C ILE A 37 0.38 4.62 8.08
N LEU A 38 1.34 3.92 8.69
CA LEU A 38 2.58 4.53 9.18
C LEU A 38 3.41 5.10 8.02
N GLY A 39 3.49 4.39 6.90
CA GLY A 39 4.16 4.84 5.69
C GLY A 39 3.58 6.14 5.13
N LEU A 40 2.24 6.26 5.13
CA LEU A 40 1.52 7.46 4.73
C LEU A 40 1.81 8.64 5.69
N ILE A 41 1.85 8.40 7.00
CA ILE A 41 2.20 9.42 7.99
C ILE A 41 3.65 9.91 7.76
N VAL A 42 4.59 9.00 7.53
CA VAL A 42 5.99 9.33 7.23
C VAL A 42 6.09 10.14 5.93
N LEU A 43 5.37 9.74 4.87
CA LEU A 43 5.37 10.48 3.62
C LEU A 43 4.83 11.90 3.79
N ALA A 44 3.68 12.04 4.47
CA ALA A 44 3.06 13.35 4.70
C ALA A 44 4.00 14.26 5.50
N THR A 45 4.67 13.70 6.50
CA THR A 45 5.69 14.38 7.31
C THR A 45 6.87 14.86 6.46
N VAL A 46 7.49 13.96 5.68
CA VAL A 46 8.65 14.29 4.84
C VAL A 46 8.27 15.32 3.77
N THR A 47 7.11 15.16 3.15
CA THR A 47 6.58 16.13 2.16
C THR A 47 6.38 17.50 2.79
N GLY A 48 5.77 17.56 3.98
CA GLY A 48 5.56 18.82 4.71
C GLY A 48 6.87 19.54 5.05
N ILE A 49 7.88 18.81 5.53
CA ILE A 49 9.20 19.38 5.85
C ILE A 49 9.86 20.00 4.61
N VAL A 50 9.75 19.31 3.47
CA VAL A 50 10.38 19.75 2.22
C VAL A 50 9.69 21.00 1.67
N VAL A 51 8.37 21.05 1.72
CA VAL A 51 7.58 22.21 1.26
C VAL A 51 7.81 23.43 2.16
N THR A 52 7.94 23.24 3.46
CA THR A 52 8.14 24.34 4.44
C THR A 52 9.61 24.77 4.59
N GLY A 53 10.55 24.05 3.98
CA GLY A 53 11.98 24.40 3.96
C GLY A 53 12.69 24.27 5.30
N GLY A 54 12.09 23.59 6.29
CA GLY A 54 12.64 23.48 7.63
C GLY A 54 12.01 22.36 8.46
N PHE A 55 12.80 21.78 9.36
CA PHE A 55 12.33 20.76 10.28
C PHE A 55 11.67 21.41 11.51
N GLN A 56 10.36 21.60 11.44
CA GLN A 56 9.57 22.08 12.59
C GLN A 56 8.82 20.89 13.21
N TRP A 57 9.25 20.47 14.41
CA TRP A 57 8.59 19.39 15.16
C TRP A 57 7.09 19.59 15.32
N LEU A 58 6.63 20.84 15.46
CA LEU A 58 5.23 21.18 15.60
C LEU A 58 4.43 20.89 14.33
N GLU A 59 5.02 21.13 13.16
CA GLU A 59 4.40 20.88 11.85
C GLU A 59 4.30 19.38 11.56
N VAL A 60 5.35 18.63 11.90
CA VAL A 60 5.35 17.16 11.84
C VAL A 60 4.25 16.57 12.72
N LEU A 61 4.16 17.04 13.97
CA LEU A 61 3.12 16.61 14.90
C LEU A 61 1.72 16.97 14.38
N ARG A 62 1.55 18.17 13.82
CA ARG A 62 0.29 18.61 13.20
C ARG A 62 -0.14 17.69 12.06
N ILE A 63 0.76 17.37 11.13
CA ILE A 63 0.47 16.48 10.00
C ILE A 63 0.12 15.06 10.48
N LEU A 64 0.86 14.54 11.46
CA LEU A 64 0.61 13.23 12.04
C LEU A 64 -0.78 13.15 12.70
N VAL A 65 -1.12 14.15 13.52
CA VAL A 65 -2.43 14.24 14.18
C VAL A 65 -3.56 14.41 13.15
N LEU A 66 -3.39 15.29 12.16
CA LEU A 66 -4.37 15.47 11.08
C LEU A 66 -4.58 14.19 10.28
N SER A 67 -3.50 13.46 9.95
CA SER A 67 -3.58 12.20 9.21
C SER A 67 -4.34 11.13 9.99
N LEU A 68 -4.02 10.94 11.27
CA LEU A 68 -4.72 9.99 12.14
C LEU A 68 -6.19 10.37 12.35
N LEU A 69 -6.45 11.64 12.59
CA LEU A 69 -7.81 12.16 12.81
C LEU A 69 -8.65 12.02 11.53
N PHE A 70 -8.11 12.39 10.38
CA PHE A 70 -8.75 12.21 9.08
C PHE A 70 -9.07 10.74 8.83
N LEU A 71 -8.08 9.85 8.97
CA LEU A 71 -8.25 8.42 8.72
C LEU A 71 -9.30 7.81 9.68
N SER A 72 -9.25 8.20 10.96
CA SER A 72 -10.24 7.75 11.96
C SER A 72 -11.65 8.24 11.63
N ILE A 73 -11.81 9.53 11.30
CA ILE A 73 -13.13 10.10 10.94
C ILE A 73 -13.67 9.42 9.68
N VAL A 74 -12.84 9.25 8.66
CA VAL A 74 -13.25 8.66 7.39
C VAL A 74 -13.61 7.19 7.58
N VAL A 75 -12.78 6.40 8.27
CA VAL A 75 -13.08 4.96 8.50
C VAL A 75 -14.30 4.77 9.41
N VAL A 76 -14.41 5.51 10.52
CA VAL A 76 -15.50 5.35 11.50
C VAL A 76 -16.80 5.98 11.01
N GLY A 77 -16.73 7.17 10.41
CA GLY A 77 -17.87 7.87 9.82
C GLY A 77 -18.33 7.18 8.54
N GLY A 78 -17.38 6.85 7.66
CA GLY A 78 -17.63 6.11 6.44
C GLY A 78 -18.28 4.76 6.69
N SER A 79 -17.79 3.98 7.65
CA SER A 79 -18.40 2.66 7.96
C SER A 79 -19.84 2.76 8.45
N ARG A 80 -20.22 3.85 9.14
CA ARG A 80 -21.62 4.12 9.53
C ARG A 80 -22.48 4.68 8.40
N CYS A 81 -21.92 5.52 7.52
CA CYS A 81 -22.64 6.13 6.42
C CYS A 81 -22.77 5.20 5.20
N MET A 82 -21.87 4.23 5.05
CA MET A 82 -21.76 3.35 3.88
C MET A 82 -23.06 2.58 3.59
N PRO A 83 -23.79 1.99 4.57
CA PRO A 83 -25.04 1.31 4.29
C PRO A 83 -26.13 2.25 3.71
N GLY A 84 -26.15 3.52 4.14
CA GLY A 84 -27.09 4.51 3.63
C GLY A 84 -26.73 4.97 2.22
N LEU A 85 -25.44 5.23 1.99
CA LEU A 85 -24.90 5.58 0.67
C LEU A 85 -25.11 4.45 -0.34
N ALA A 86 -24.80 3.21 0.04
CA ALA A 86 -24.99 2.04 -0.82
C ALA A 86 -26.45 1.89 -1.24
N LYS A 87 -27.42 2.03 -0.33
CA LYS A 87 -28.86 2.00 -0.66
C LYS A 87 -29.30 3.12 -1.58
N PHE A 88 -28.74 4.32 -1.40
CA PHE A 88 -29.04 5.46 -2.25
C PHE A 88 -28.57 5.22 -3.69
N PHE A 89 -27.33 4.72 -3.84
CA PHE A 89 -26.77 4.40 -5.16
C PHE A 89 -27.45 3.18 -5.79
N ASP A 90 -27.82 2.16 -5.03
CA ASP A 90 -28.54 0.98 -5.54
C ASP A 90 -29.93 1.36 -6.09
N ARG A 91 -30.63 2.31 -5.47
CA ARG A 91 -31.88 2.87 -6.01
C ARG A 91 -31.70 3.59 -7.34
N LEU A 92 -30.52 4.14 -7.60
CA LEU A 92 -30.15 4.77 -8.87
C LEU A 92 -29.66 3.74 -9.89
N ASP A 93 -29.24 2.55 -9.45
CA ASP A 93 -28.48 1.58 -10.25
C ASP A 93 -29.38 0.61 -11.05
N HIS A 94 -30.29 1.17 -11.85
CA HIS A 94 -30.98 0.40 -12.90
C HIS A 94 -30.04 0.09 -14.10
N HIS A 95 -28.79 0.60 -14.12
CA HIS A 95 -27.95 0.73 -15.33
C HIS A 95 -26.44 0.44 -15.15
N HIS A 96 -26.06 -0.57 -14.36
CA HIS A 96 -24.67 -1.10 -14.35
C HIS A 96 -23.59 -0.07 -13.94
N LEU A 97 -23.91 0.87 -13.06
CA LEU A 97 -23.01 1.94 -12.57
C LEU A 97 -22.17 1.51 -11.35
N SER A 98 -22.05 0.20 -11.11
CA SER A 98 -21.34 -0.37 -9.95
C SER A 98 -19.90 0.13 -9.76
N LEU A 99 -19.28 0.68 -10.81
CA LEU A 99 -17.90 1.16 -10.84
C LEU A 99 -17.80 2.68 -10.57
N LEU A 100 -18.87 3.45 -10.83
CA LEU A 100 -18.89 4.89 -10.59
C LEU A 100 -18.91 5.21 -9.09
N PHE A 101 -19.67 4.46 -8.30
CA PHE A 101 -19.79 4.74 -6.86
C PHE A 101 -18.44 4.66 -6.12
N PRO A 102 -17.67 3.56 -6.22
CA PRO A 102 -16.33 3.49 -5.63
C PRO A 102 -15.39 4.61 -6.10
N LEU A 103 -15.48 4.98 -7.38
CA LEU A 103 -14.60 5.99 -7.98
C LEU A 103 -14.93 7.41 -7.49
N ILE A 104 -16.22 7.76 -7.44
CA ILE A 104 -16.69 9.04 -6.90
C ILE A 104 -16.30 9.17 -5.43
N LEU A 105 -16.50 8.10 -4.64
CA LEU A 105 -16.09 8.08 -3.24
C LEU A 105 -14.58 8.30 -3.12
N ALA A 106 -13.77 7.57 -3.90
CA ALA A 106 -12.32 7.71 -3.89
C ALA A 106 -11.89 9.15 -4.20
N PHE A 107 -12.47 9.80 -5.21
CA PHE A 107 -12.16 11.18 -5.55
C PHE A 107 -12.60 12.18 -4.49
N ILE A 108 -13.80 12.03 -3.90
CA ILE A 108 -14.29 12.93 -2.84
C ILE A 108 -13.39 12.84 -1.61
N VAL A 109 -13.04 11.64 -1.17
CA VAL A 109 -12.20 11.44 0.02
C VAL A 109 -10.75 11.87 -0.27
N ALA A 110 -10.21 11.61 -1.46
CA ALA A 110 -8.91 12.13 -1.89
C ALA A 110 -8.86 13.67 -1.94
N TRP A 111 -9.94 14.30 -2.43
CA TRP A 111 -10.07 15.75 -2.45
C TRP A 111 -10.17 16.33 -1.03
N ALA A 112 -10.94 15.71 -0.14
CA ALA A 112 -11.02 16.11 1.26
C ALA A 112 -9.66 16.00 1.97
N ALA A 113 -8.89 14.92 1.71
CA ALA A 113 -7.53 14.77 2.23
C ALA A 113 -6.63 15.94 1.77
N ASN A 114 -6.68 16.29 0.48
CA ASN A 114 -5.90 17.39 -0.07
C ASN A 114 -6.27 18.74 0.55
N MET A 115 -7.55 19.00 0.81
CA MET A 115 -8.01 20.22 1.51
C MET A 115 -7.50 20.32 2.95
N MET A 116 -7.23 19.19 3.60
CA MET A 116 -6.60 19.14 4.93
C MET A 116 -5.06 19.21 4.89
N GLY A 117 -4.46 19.39 3.71
CA GLY A 117 -3.01 19.41 3.54
C GLY A 117 -2.36 18.02 3.58
N LEU A 118 -3.15 16.95 3.42
CA LEU A 118 -2.65 15.58 3.34
C LEU A 118 -2.44 15.17 1.88
N ALA A 119 -1.57 14.20 1.65
CA ALA A 119 -1.40 13.64 0.31
C ALA A 119 -2.70 12.96 -0.16
N THR A 120 -3.09 13.18 -1.42
CA THR A 120 -4.32 12.62 -2.03
C THR A 120 -4.42 11.11 -1.92
N ILE A 121 -3.28 10.41 -1.95
CA ILE A 121 -3.20 8.96 -1.76
C ILE A 121 -3.73 8.49 -0.40
N VAL A 122 -3.59 9.31 0.65
CA VAL A 122 -4.13 9.00 1.98
C VAL A 122 -5.66 8.89 1.90
N GLY A 123 -6.30 9.82 1.19
CA GLY A 123 -7.75 9.81 1.00
C GLY A 123 -8.23 8.69 0.08
N ALA A 124 -7.51 8.40 -1.00
CA ALA A 124 -7.83 7.27 -1.87
C ALA A 124 -7.74 5.92 -1.13
N PHE A 125 -6.71 5.75 -0.29
CA PHE A 125 -6.56 4.56 0.56
C PHE A 125 -7.69 4.46 1.60
N ALA A 126 -8.01 5.56 2.29
CA ALA A 126 -9.10 5.60 3.25
C ALA A 126 -10.46 5.28 2.61
N ALA A 127 -10.73 5.74 1.39
CA ALA A 127 -11.92 5.34 0.64
C ALA A 127 -11.96 3.83 0.38
N GLY A 128 -10.84 3.24 -0.04
CA GLY A 128 -10.70 1.80 -0.22
C GLY A 128 -10.99 1.00 1.05
N LEU A 129 -10.53 1.48 2.22
CA LEU A 129 -10.80 0.83 3.51
C LEU A 129 -12.29 0.81 3.91
N ILE A 130 -13.07 1.83 3.52
CA ILE A 130 -14.50 1.87 3.82
C ILE A 130 -15.30 1.03 2.81
N LEU A 131 -14.80 0.86 1.59
CA LEU A 131 -15.39 0.06 0.53
C LEU A 131 -15.23 -1.44 0.86
N ASN A 132 -15.98 -1.90 1.86
CA ASN A 132 -15.95 -3.29 2.29
C ASN A 132 -16.90 -4.13 1.42
N PRO A 133 -16.45 -5.28 0.85
CA PRO A 133 -17.30 -6.14 0.02
C PRO A 133 -18.57 -6.60 0.74
N GLU A 134 -18.52 -6.78 2.06
CA GLU A 134 -19.65 -7.23 2.88
C GLU A 134 -20.81 -6.21 2.90
N HIS A 135 -20.49 -4.91 2.88
CA HIS A 135 -21.50 -3.84 2.82
C HIS A 135 -22.10 -3.66 1.41
N LEU A 136 -21.34 -4.04 0.37
CA LEU A 136 -21.79 -4.07 -1.02
C LEU A 136 -22.56 -5.37 -1.34
N ALA A 137 -22.21 -6.49 -0.70
CA ALA A 137 -22.80 -7.81 -0.87
C ALA A 137 -24.09 -7.99 -0.08
N ALA A 138 -24.28 -7.31 1.06
CA ALA A 138 -25.53 -7.39 1.84
C ALA A 138 -26.79 -6.92 1.09
N TYR A 139 -26.63 -6.34 -0.11
CA TYR A 139 -27.74 -5.88 -0.96
C TYR A 139 -27.84 -6.58 -2.31
N LYS A 140 -26.85 -7.39 -2.68
CA LYS A 140 -26.82 -8.12 -3.94
C LYS A 140 -26.73 -9.61 -3.62
N ASP A 141 -27.75 -10.35 -4.05
CA ASP A 141 -27.84 -11.81 -4.05
C ASP A 141 -26.82 -12.41 -5.05
N SER A 142 -25.57 -11.98 -4.95
CA SER A 142 -24.56 -12.10 -5.99
C SER A 142 -23.44 -12.99 -5.49
N ASP A 143 -23.49 -14.22 -6.02
CA ASP A 143 -22.40 -15.13 -6.29
C ASP A 143 -21.04 -14.76 -5.64
N PRO A 144 -20.47 -15.61 -4.76
CA PRO A 144 -19.15 -15.41 -4.14
C PRO A 144 -17.99 -15.23 -5.15
N HIS A 145 -18.25 -15.36 -6.45
CA HIS A 145 -17.33 -15.10 -7.56
C HIS A 145 -17.42 -13.72 -8.22
N SER A 146 -18.34 -12.83 -7.80
CA SER A 146 -18.39 -11.47 -8.36
C SER A 146 -17.09 -10.71 -8.00
N LYS A 147 -16.20 -10.59 -8.98
CA LYS A 147 -15.00 -9.74 -8.89
C LYS A 147 -15.42 -8.37 -8.35
N SER A 148 -14.59 -7.77 -7.50
CA SER A 148 -14.84 -6.43 -6.99
C SER A 148 -15.18 -5.50 -8.16
N ALA A 149 -16.12 -4.57 -7.99
CA ALA A 149 -16.46 -3.61 -9.05
C ALA A 149 -15.23 -2.81 -9.54
N LEU A 150 -14.17 -2.78 -8.74
CA LEU A 150 -12.88 -2.17 -9.02
C LEU A 150 -11.90 -3.08 -9.79
N GLY A 151 -12.16 -4.40 -9.90
CA GLY A 151 -11.27 -5.36 -10.54
C GLY A 151 -10.84 -4.97 -11.96
N PRO A 152 -11.76 -4.55 -12.85
CA PRO A 152 -11.38 -4.08 -14.19
C PRO A 152 -10.46 -2.85 -14.17
N LEU A 153 -10.59 -1.96 -13.17
CA LEU A 153 -9.69 -0.82 -13.01
C LEU A 153 -8.32 -1.28 -12.53
N GLU A 154 -8.26 -2.20 -11.56
CA GLU A 154 -7.00 -2.78 -11.09
C GLU A 154 -6.26 -3.48 -12.24
N ASP A 155 -6.96 -4.30 -13.03
CA ASP A 155 -6.42 -5.04 -14.17
C ASP A 155 -5.84 -4.10 -15.26
N LEU A 156 -6.38 -2.88 -15.39
CA LEU A 156 -5.89 -1.87 -16.34
C LEU A 156 -4.80 -0.98 -15.76
N PHE A 157 -5.03 -0.40 -14.58
CA PHE A 157 -4.17 0.62 -13.99
C PHE A 157 -2.93 0.04 -13.32
N ALA A 158 -2.96 -1.18 -12.76
CA ALA A 158 -1.78 -1.76 -12.14
C ALA A 158 -0.63 -2.00 -13.15
N PRO A 159 -0.86 -2.64 -14.32
CA PRO A 159 0.19 -2.78 -15.34
C PRO A 159 0.70 -1.43 -15.86
N VAL A 160 -0.20 -0.47 -16.10
CA VAL A 160 0.16 0.88 -16.57
C VAL A 160 1.02 1.61 -15.52
N PHE A 161 0.66 1.52 -14.24
CA PHE A 161 1.43 2.07 -13.13
C PHE A 161 2.84 1.47 -13.10
N PHE A 162 2.97 0.14 -13.11
CA PHE A 162 4.29 -0.50 -13.07
C PHE A 162 5.13 -0.21 -14.31
N LEU A 163 4.52 -0.11 -15.49
CA LEU A 163 5.20 0.33 -16.71
C LEU A 163 5.73 1.76 -16.56
N PHE A 164 4.88 2.68 -16.10
CA PHE A 164 5.27 4.08 -15.90
C PHE A 164 6.40 4.23 -14.88
N MET A 165 6.33 3.51 -13.76
CA MET A 165 7.40 3.47 -12.77
C MET A 165 8.70 2.89 -13.33
N GLY A 166 8.60 1.85 -14.17
CA GLY A 166 9.75 1.24 -14.86
C GLY A 166 10.40 2.19 -15.86
N MET A 167 9.61 2.97 -16.62
CA MET A 167 10.14 3.96 -17.57
C MET A 167 10.92 5.10 -16.90
N GLN A 168 10.62 5.42 -15.64
CA GLN A 168 11.34 6.43 -14.87
C GLN A 168 12.72 5.97 -14.40
N VAL A 169 13.05 4.68 -14.55
CA VAL A 169 14.34 4.13 -14.18
C VAL A 169 15.39 4.58 -15.18
N ASN A 170 16.45 5.23 -14.69
CA ASN A 170 17.56 5.59 -15.54
C ASN A 170 18.50 4.38 -15.71
N LEU A 171 18.45 3.76 -16.89
CA LEU A 171 19.29 2.60 -17.22
C LEU A 171 20.79 2.92 -17.16
N ALA A 172 21.19 4.16 -17.44
CA ALA A 172 22.59 4.57 -17.33
C ALA A 172 23.09 4.53 -15.88
N SER A 173 22.20 4.66 -14.89
CA SER A 173 22.55 4.54 -13.48
C SER A 173 23.04 3.12 -13.10
N PHE A 174 22.69 2.09 -13.87
CA PHE A 174 23.23 0.72 -13.66
C PHE A 174 24.68 0.57 -14.07
N LEU A 175 25.20 1.44 -14.95
CA LEU A 175 26.62 1.47 -15.30
C LEU A 175 27.48 2.06 -14.18
N ASN A 176 26.85 2.76 -13.22
CA ASN A 176 27.55 3.32 -12.07
C ASN A 176 27.60 2.28 -10.92
N PRO A 177 28.80 1.82 -10.51
CA PRO A 177 28.96 0.85 -9.43
C PRO A 177 28.31 1.31 -8.12
N THR A 178 28.28 2.63 -7.88
CA THR A 178 27.70 3.23 -6.67
C THR A 178 26.20 2.94 -6.56
N THR A 179 25.46 3.02 -7.67
CA THR A 179 24.02 2.73 -7.70
C THR A 179 23.74 1.26 -7.40
N LEU A 180 24.56 0.36 -7.96
CA LEU A 180 24.44 -1.08 -7.76
C LEU A 180 24.69 -1.45 -6.29
N TRP A 181 25.73 -0.90 -5.68
CA TRP A 181 26.01 -1.09 -4.25
C TRP A 181 24.90 -0.55 -3.36
N LEU A 182 24.35 0.62 -3.71
CA LEU A 182 23.26 1.24 -2.95
C LEU A 182 21.96 0.42 -3.08
N GLY A 183 21.65 -0.07 -4.28
CA GLY A 183 20.53 -0.98 -4.53
C GLY A 183 20.68 -2.31 -3.78
N LEU A 184 21.87 -2.91 -3.81
CA LEU A 184 22.16 -4.13 -3.05
C LEU A 184 22.02 -3.89 -1.54
N GLY A 185 22.54 -2.76 -1.03
CA GLY A 185 22.38 -2.34 0.35
C GLY A 185 20.91 -2.20 0.75
N PHE A 186 20.07 -1.62 -0.11
CA PHE A 186 18.63 -1.54 0.12
C PHE A 186 17.93 -2.90 0.13
N VAL A 187 18.30 -3.81 -0.77
CA VAL A 187 17.77 -5.18 -0.78
C VAL A 187 18.11 -5.89 0.52
N ILE A 188 19.37 -5.85 0.93
CA ILE A 188 19.85 -6.49 2.16
C ILE A 188 19.14 -5.89 3.37
N ALA A 189 19.08 -4.55 3.47
CA ALA A 189 18.40 -3.87 4.56
C ALA A 189 16.90 -4.20 4.60
N ALA A 190 16.23 -4.26 3.45
CA ALA A 190 14.82 -4.60 3.35
C ALA A 190 14.54 -6.04 3.82
N ILE A 191 15.38 -7.00 3.42
CA ILE A 191 15.24 -8.41 3.81
C ILE A 191 15.56 -8.60 5.29
N ILE A 192 16.73 -8.16 5.75
CA ILE A 192 17.16 -8.33 7.15
C ILE A 192 16.20 -7.61 8.09
N GLY A 193 15.83 -6.36 7.79
CA GLY A 193 14.93 -5.58 8.63
C GLY A 193 13.59 -6.28 8.86
N LYS A 194 13.01 -6.89 7.81
CA LYS A 194 11.73 -7.60 7.92
C LYS A 194 11.89 -9.00 8.54
N LEU A 195 13.00 -9.70 8.31
CA LEU A 195 13.29 -10.96 9.01
C LEU A 195 13.44 -10.74 10.52
N VAL A 196 14.12 -9.67 10.94
CA VAL A 196 14.23 -9.30 12.35
C VAL A 196 12.87 -8.89 12.92
N ALA A 197 12.07 -8.11 12.18
CA ALA A 197 10.71 -7.77 12.59
C ALA A 197 9.82 -9.03 12.75
N GLY A 198 10.05 -10.08 11.96
CA GLY A 198 9.37 -11.37 12.11
C GLY A 198 9.58 -12.05 13.46
N LEU A 199 10.66 -11.72 14.20
CA LEU A 199 10.87 -12.20 15.57
C LEU A 199 9.82 -11.65 16.55
N ALA A 200 9.23 -10.49 16.25
CA ALA A 200 8.15 -9.90 17.04
C ALA A 200 6.83 -10.69 16.97
N GLY A 201 6.72 -11.65 16.04
CA GLY A 201 5.56 -12.55 15.91
C GLY A 201 5.40 -13.58 17.04
N GLY A 202 6.30 -13.60 18.03
CA GLY A 202 6.24 -14.52 19.17
C GLY A 202 6.88 -15.89 18.89
N ASN A 203 6.81 -16.81 19.86
CA ASN A 203 7.33 -18.19 19.73
C ASN A 203 6.28 -19.16 19.15
N THR A 204 5.01 -18.78 19.13
CA THR A 204 3.89 -19.65 18.75
C THR A 204 3.63 -19.69 17.26
N LEU A 205 4.12 -18.69 16.51
CA LEU A 205 3.93 -18.55 15.07
C LEU A 205 5.26 -18.74 14.35
N ASN A 206 5.21 -19.13 13.07
CA ASN A 206 6.43 -19.29 12.28
C ASN A 206 7.04 -17.92 11.93
N ARG A 207 8.04 -17.51 12.72
CA ARG A 207 8.79 -16.25 12.56
C ARG A 207 9.39 -16.07 11.17
N MET A 208 9.80 -17.17 10.53
CA MET A 208 10.42 -17.12 9.21
C MET A 208 9.36 -16.85 8.13
N VAL A 209 8.17 -17.44 8.27
CA VAL A 209 7.01 -17.11 7.43
C VAL A 209 6.61 -15.65 7.60
N ILE A 210 6.55 -15.15 8.85
CA ILE A 210 6.22 -13.74 9.12
C ILE A 210 7.25 -12.81 8.50
N GLY A 211 8.53 -13.05 8.76
CA GLY A 211 9.62 -12.23 8.25
C GLY A 211 9.63 -12.19 6.71
N ILE A 212 9.61 -13.35 6.06
CA ILE A 212 9.62 -13.45 4.59
C ILE A 212 8.33 -12.89 3.99
N GLY A 213 7.18 -13.13 4.61
CA GLY A 213 5.90 -12.60 4.16
C GLY A 213 5.80 -11.09 4.21
N MET A 214 6.62 -10.41 5.02
CA MET A 214 6.68 -8.94 5.04
C MET A 214 7.82 -8.35 4.19
N VAL A 215 8.65 -9.17 3.54
CA VAL A 215 9.71 -8.71 2.62
C VAL A 215 9.17 -8.00 1.36
N PRO A 216 8.16 -8.54 0.63
CA PRO A 216 7.81 -8.01 -0.67
C PRO A 216 7.40 -6.54 -0.57
N ARG A 217 8.05 -5.72 -1.38
CA ARG A 217 7.71 -4.31 -1.58
C ARG A 217 6.93 -4.19 -2.87
N GLY A 218 6.06 -3.19 -2.94
CA GLY A 218 5.24 -3.01 -4.12
C GLY A 218 4.87 -1.56 -4.32
N GLU A 219 3.58 -1.37 -4.60
CA GLU A 219 2.98 -0.17 -5.16
C GLU A 219 3.25 1.05 -4.28
N VAL A 220 2.93 0.94 -2.99
CA VAL A 220 3.03 2.05 -2.03
C VAL A 220 4.46 2.58 -1.91
N GLY A 221 5.45 1.67 -1.86
CA GLY A 221 6.87 2.04 -1.80
C GLY A 221 7.36 2.79 -3.04
N LEU A 222 6.89 2.39 -4.23
CA LEU A 222 7.18 3.06 -5.49
C LEU A 222 6.52 4.44 -5.57
N ILE A 223 5.27 4.56 -5.14
CA ILE A 223 4.55 5.84 -5.11
C ILE A 223 5.31 6.85 -4.25
N PHE A 224 5.77 6.44 -3.07
CA PHE A 224 6.54 7.30 -2.18
C PHE A 224 7.86 7.75 -2.80
N ALA A 225 8.55 6.85 -3.51
CA ALA A 225 9.78 7.19 -4.22
C ALA A 225 9.51 8.19 -5.36
N SER A 226 8.40 8.03 -6.09
CA SER A 226 7.99 8.93 -7.17
C SER A 226 7.66 10.32 -6.64
N ILE A 227 6.90 10.41 -5.55
CA ILE A 227 6.54 11.69 -4.92
C ILE A 227 7.81 12.38 -4.40
N GLY A 228 8.67 11.63 -3.68
CA GLY A 228 9.93 12.15 -3.18
C GLY A 228 10.85 12.63 -4.31
N LYS A 229 10.84 11.96 -5.46
CA LYS A 229 11.58 12.37 -6.66
C LYS A 229 11.01 13.66 -7.26
N GLY A 230 9.69 13.75 -7.37
CA GLY A 230 8.99 14.96 -7.85
C GLY A 230 9.24 16.19 -6.95
N LEU A 231 9.45 15.97 -5.65
CA LEU A 231 9.80 17.01 -4.68
C LEU A 231 11.32 17.31 -4.63
N GLY A 232 12.15 16.62 -5.42
CA GLY A 232 13.60 16.79 -5.42
C GLY A 232 14.34 16.17 -4.23
N VAL A 233 13.64 15.43 -3.36
CA VAL A 233 14.20 14.77 -2.17
C VAL A 233 14.93 13.48 -2.53
N VAL A 234 14.43 12.79 -3.55
CA VAL A 234 14.95 11.51 -4.03
C VAL A 234 15.63 11.75 -5.37
N SER A 235 16.94 11.50 -5.44
CA SER A 235 17.68 11.56 -6.70
C SER A 235 17.31 10.40 -7.63
N ASP A 236 17.58 10.55 -8.93
CA ASP A 236 17.39 9.47 -9.92
C ASP A 236 18.09 8.17 -9.54
N THR A 237 19.27 8.28 -8.90
CA THR A 237 20.05 7.15 -8.39
C THR A 237 19.31 6.41 -7.30
N VAL A 238 18.77 7.12 -6.30
CA VAL A 238 18.01 6.51 -5.19
C VAL A 238 16.70 5.94 -5.70
N PHE A 239 16.01 6.62 -6.61
CA PHE A 239 14.80 6.13 -7.24
C PHE A 239 15.06 4.80 -7.97
N THR A 240 16.10 4.76 -8.80
CA THR A 240 16.51 3.54 -9.53
C THR A 240 16.83 2.40 -8.56
N ALA A 241 17.58 2.67 -7.49
CA ALA A 241 17.88 1.68 -6.45
C ALA A 241 16.62 1.14 -5.74
N VAL A 242 15.63 2.01 -5.46
CA VAL A 242 14.35 1.59 -4.88
C VAL A 242 13.57 0.70 -5.85
N VAL A 243 13.51 1.04 -7.14
CA VAL A 243 12.83 0.19 -8.14
C VAL A 243 13.47 -1.19 -8.24
N VAL A 244 14.79 -1.27 -8.28
CA VAL A 244 15.52 -2.55 -8.27
C VAL A 244 15.18 -3.36 -7.02
N MET A 245 15.19 -2.71 -5.85
CA MET A 245 14.84 -3.38 -4.59
C MET A 245 13.40 -3.91 -4.60
N VAL A 246 12.44 -3.16 -5.14
CA VAL A 246 11.05 -3.61 -5.30
C VAL A 246 10.95 -4.84 -6.19
N ILE A 247 11.61 -4.83 -7.36
CA ILE A 247 11.62 -5.97 -8.29
C ILE A 247 12.21 -7.21 -7.61
N VAL A 248 13.39 -7.07 -6.99
CA VAL A 248 14.10 -8.20 -6.38
C VAL A 248 13.32 -8.77 -5.20
N THR A 249 12.81 -7.93 -4.30
CA THR A 249 12.02 -8.40 -3.15
C THR A 249 10.69 -9.06 -3.57
N THR A 250 10.05 -8.55 -4.62
CA THR A 250 8.83 -9.15 -5.19
C THR A 250 9.08 -10.54 -5.78
N LEU A 251 10.21 -10.73 -6.48
CA LEU A 251 10.54 -12.03 -7.08
C LEU A 251 10.99 -13.07 -6.04
N ILE A 252 11.68 -12.64 -4.98
CA ILE A 252 12.17 -13.54 -3.93
C ILE A 252 11.03 -14.03 -3.03
N ALA A 253 10.03 -13.19 -2.75
CA ALA A 253 9.00 -13.48 -1.76
C ALA A 253 8.19 -14.77 -2.02
N PRO A 254 7.66 -15.06 -3.24
CA PRO A 254 6.94 -16.30 -3.52
C PRO A 254 7.77 -17.55 -3.28
N VAL A 255 9.04 -17.52 -3.71
CA VAL A 255 9.98 -18.64 -3.55
C VAL A 255 10.32 -18.86 -2.08
N GLY A 256 10.59 -17.77 -1.35
CA GLY A 256 10.89 -17.81 0.07
C GLY A 256 9.71 -18.29 0.91
N LEU A 257 8.50 -17.80 0.64
CA LEU A 257 7.28 -18.21 1.34
C LEU A 257 6.96 -19.69 1.10
N LYS A 258 7.05 -20.15 -0.15
CA LYS A 258 6.83 -21.57 -0.49
C LYS A 258 7.82 -22.48 0.22
N TRP A 259 9.07 -22.06 0.38
CA TRP A 259 10.07 -22.80 1.14
C TRP A 259 9.77 -22.79 2.64
N ALA A 260 9.40 -21.64 3.21
CA ALA A 260 9.13 -21.48 4.64
C ALA A 260 7.90 -22.24 5.12
N PHE A 261 6.87 -22.39 4.28
CA PHE A 261 5.66 -23.19 4.59
C PHE A 261 5.82 -24.69 4.38
N ARG A 262 6.85 -25.14 3.65
CA ARG A 262 7.15 -26.58 3.47
C ARG A 262 7.95 -27.19 4.61
N ARG A 263 8.44 -26.36 5.53
CA ARG A 263 9.34 -26.72 6.61
C ARG A 263 8.60 -26.76 7.93
#